data_AF-A0A5P9D206-F1
#
_entry.id   AF-A0A5P9D206-F1
#
_cell.length_a   1.000
_cell.length_b   1.000
_cell.length_c   1.000
_cell.angle_alpha   90.00
_cell.angle_beta   90.00
_cell.angle_gamma   90.00
#
_symmetry.space_group_name_H-M   'P 1'
#
loop_
_entity.id
_entity.type
_entity.pdbx_description
1 polymer ?
#
loop_
_entity_poly.entity_id
_entity_poly.type
_entity_poly.pdbx_seq_one_letter_code
_entity_poly.pdbx_strand_id
1 'polypeptide(L)'
;MSGLIRSYRLLINAMAFVAGATLVWLMVSVVVSVLMRNLGLQPFAWLFTSSEYGLLYMTMLGAPWLVREKGHVHIELVTSILPETSRRVVSRLVAFACVVVCIILAWKGLELFLKNIERGDYDTRAYYYPRWLLTVAFPVSFGLMAIEFFRFVTGSDLMHTGEAGIHE
;
A
#
# COMPACT_ATOMS: atom_id res chain seq x y z
N MET A 1 3.23 27.65 1.19
CA MET A 1 3.48 26.24 0.79
C MET A 1 3.48 25.25 1.98
N SER A 2 3.48 25.69 3.24
CA SER A 2 3.45 24.80 4.42
C SER A 2 2.11 24.09 4.67
N GLY A 3 0.98 24.73 4.30
CA GLY A 3 -0.37 24.16 4.49
C GLY A 3 -0.62 22.89 3.66
N LEU A 4 -0.25 22.90 2.37
CA LEU A 4 -0.47 21.78 1.44
C LEU A 4 0.32 20.53 1.85
N ILE A 5 1.56 20.72 2.32
CA ILE A 5 2.41 19.62 2.80
C ILE A 5 1.86 19.08 4.12
N ARG A 6 1.23 19.92 4.95
CA ARG A 6 0.64 19.48 6.22
C ARG A 6 -0.63 18.66 6.02
N SER A 7 -1.52 19.10 5.12
CA SER A 7 -2.75 18.34 4.79
C SER A 7 -2.43 17.00 4.13
N TYR A 8 -1.46 16.98 3.21
CA TYR A 8 -1.01 15.73 2.59
C TYR A 8 -0.40 14.74 3.60
N ARG A 9 0.43 15.23 4.53
CA ARG A 9 0.97 14.38 5.61
C ARG A 9 -0.11 13.85 6.54
N LEU A 10 -1.11 14.67 6.87
CA LEU A 10 -2.25 14.24 7.67
C LEU A 10 -3.03 13.14 6.97
N LEU A 11 -3.27 13.28 5.66
CA LEU A 11 -3.96 12.28 4.85
C LEU A 11 -3.25 10.92 4.88
N ILE A 12 -1.93 10.89 4.63
CA ILE A 12 -1.16 9.65 4.67
C ILE A 12 -1.16 9.04 6.08
N ASN A 13 -0.99 9.85 7.13
CA ASN A 13 -1.03 9.35 8.50
C ASN A 13 -2.41 8.80 8.89
N ALA A 14 -3.49 9.42 8.41
CA ALA A 14 -4.84 8.90 8.60
C ALA A 14 -5.02 7.57 7.87
N MET A 15 -4.52 7.43 6.64
CA MET A 15 -4.53 6.15 5.91
C MET A 15 -3.75 5.06 6.64
N ALA A 16 -2.59 5.39 7.21
CA ALA A 16 -1.80 4.47 8.04
C ALA A 16 -2.54 4.05 9.32
N PHE A 17 -3.21 4.99 9.98
CA PHE A 17 -4.03 4.69 11.16
C PHE A 17 -5.19 3.74 10.80
N VAL A 18 -5.87 3.99 9.69
CA VAL A 18 -6.93 3.11 9.18
C VAL A 18 -6.37 1.72 8.86
N ALA A 19 -5.20 1.64 8.21
CA ALA A 19 -4.53 0.37 7.94
C ALA A 19 -4.21 -0.39 9.25
N GLY A 20 -3.68 0.30 10.27
CA GLY A 20 -3.44 -0.29 11.59
C GLY A 20 -4.72 -0.80 12.25
N ALA A 21 -5.81 -0.02 12.20
CA ALA A 21 -7.11 -0.43 12.72
C ALA A 21 -7.66 -1.67 11.98
N THR A 22 -7.51 -1.73 10.65
CA THR A 22 -7.90 -2.92 9.87
C THR A 22 -7.08 -4.15 10.20
N LEU A 23 -5.79 -4.00 10.56
CA LEU A 23 -4.97 -5.13 11.04
C LEU A 23 -5.48 -5.68 12.37
N VAL A 24 -5.84 -4.82 13.32
CA VAL A 24 -6.45 -5.26 14.59
C VAL A 24 -7.77 -5.98 14.32
N TRP A 25 -8.59 -5.46 13.42
CA TRP A 25 -9.83 -6.14 13.01
C TRP A 25 -9.57 -7.51 12.38
N LEU A 26 -8.58 -7.63 11.50
CA LEU A 26 -8.19 -8.91 10.89
C LEU A 26 -7.81 -9.94 11.95
N MET A 27 -7.00 -9.53 12.94
CA MET A 27 -6.63 -10.39 14.05
C MET A 27 -7.86 -10.90 14.81
N VAL A 28 -8.77 -10.00 15.18
CA VAL A 28 -10.01 -10.36 15.90
C VAL A 28 -10.89 -11.28 15.05
N SER A 29 -11.10 -10.94 13.78
CA SER A 29 -11.93 -11.73 12.84
C SER A 29 -11.41 -13.16 12.69
N VAL A 30 -10.09 -13.31 12.50
CA VAL A 30 -9.45 -14.62 12.39
C VAL A 30 -9.57 -15.40 13.69
N VAL A 31 -9.27 -14.79 14.84
CA VAL A 31 -9.39 -15.45 16.16
C VAL A 31 -10.81 -15.94 16.41
N VAL A 32 -11.83 -15.10 16.15
CA VAL A 32 -13.24 -15.48 16.31
C VAL A 32 -13.60 -16.65 15.38
N SER A 33 -13.18 -16.60 14.11
CA SER A 33 -13.45 -17.68 13.15
C SER A 33 -12.83 -19.01 13.59
N VAL A 34 -11.61 -18.97 14.12
CA VAL A 34 -10.89 -20.16 14.62
C VAL A 34 -11.55 -20.68 15.89
N LEU A 35 -11.95 -19.81 16.82
CA LEU A 35 -12.66 -20.21 18.04
C LEU A 35 -13.99 -20.89 17.74
N MET A 36 -14.80 -20.34 16.82
CA MET A 36 -16.06 -20.95 16.40
C MET A 36 -15.85 -22.35 15.82
N ARG A 37 -14.85 -22.50 14.97
CA ARG A 37 -14.50 -23.79 14.37
C ARG A 37 -14.04 -24.81 15.42
N ASN A 38 -13.28 -24.37 16.42
CA ASN A 38 -12.85 -25.23 17.54
C ASN A 38 -14.03 -25.65 18.45
N LEU A 39 -15.06 -24.83 18.56
CA LEU A 39 -16.30 -25.14 19.28
C LEU A 39 -17.29 -26.00 18.46
N GLY A 40 -16.91 -26.42 17.25
CA GLY A 40 -17.76 -27.22 16.36
C GLY A 40 -18.87 -26.43 15.65
N LEU A 41 -18.84 -25.09 15.72
CA LEU A 41 -19.79 -24.21 15.04
C LEU A 41 -19.28 -23.85 13.64
N GLN A 42 -20.20 -23.66 12.70
CA GLN A 42 -19.85 -23.16 11.37
C GLN A 42 -19.56 -21.65 11.44
N PRO A 43 -18.36 -21.18 11.04
CA PRO A 43 -18.04 -19.76 11.08
C PRO A 43 -18.90 -18.97 10.10
N PHE A 44 -19.23 -17.73 10.46
CA PHE A 44 -19.97 -16.83 9.57
C PHE A 44 -19.17 -16.54 8.29
N ALA A 45 -19.80 -16.71 7.12
CA ALA A 45 -19.19 -16.40 5.82
C ALA A 45 -18.70 -14.93 5.72
N TRP A 46 -19.37 -14.02 6.44
CA TRP A 46 -19.01 -12.60 6.45
C TRP A 46 -17.64 -12.32 7.12
N LEU A 47 -17.22 -13.12 8.11
CA LEU A 47 -15.91 -12.98 8.75
C LEU A 47 -14.78 -13.19 7.72
N PHE A 48 -14.91 -14.19 6.86
CA PHE A 48 -13.95 -14.47 5.79
C PHE A 48 -13.90 -13.33 4.77
N THR A 49 -15.04 -12.89 4.23
CA THR A 49 -15.06 -11.79 3.26
C THR A 49 -14.58 -10.46 3.85
N SER A 50 -14.91 -10.17 5.11
CA SER A 50 -14.41 -8.96 5.78
C SER A 50 -12.89 -8.98 5.96
N SER A 51 -12.31 -10.18 6.12
CA SER A 51 -10.87 -10.35 6.28
C SER A 51 -10.14 -10.24 4.94
N GLU A 52 -10.71 -10.79 3.86
CA GLU A 52 -10.14 -10.62 2.51
C GLU A 52 -10.11 -9.13 2.11
N TYR A 53 -11.22 -8.42 2.32
CA TYR A 53 -11.30 -6.99 2.01
C TYR A 53 -10.45 -6.15 2.97
N GLY A 54 -10.42 -6.50 4.25
CA GLY A 54 -9.57 -5.85 5.25
C GLY A 54 -8.09 -5.93 4.87
N LEU A 55 -7.62 -7.08 4.40
CA LEU A 55 -6.23 -7.26 3.96
C LEU A 55 -5.92 -6.40 2.72
N LEU A 56 -6.85 -6.33 1.76
CA LEU A 56 -6.71 -5.47 0.59
C LEU A 56 -6.61 -3.99 1.00
N TYR A 57 -7.53 -3.49 1.83
CA TYR A 57 -7.47 -2.10 2.27
C TYR A 57 -6.25 -1.80 3.15
N MET A 58 -5.88 -2.72 4.05
CA MET A 58 -4.70 -2.57 4.89
C MET A 58 -3.44 -2.38 4.04
N THR A 59 -3.23 -3.26 3.05
CA THR A 59 -2.06 -3.20 2.16
C THR A 59 -2.08 -1.95 1.29
N MET A 60 -3.22 -1.62 0.68
CA MET A 60 -3.34 -0.45 -0.18
C MET A 60 -3.21 0.87 0.58
N LEU A 61 -3.82 1.01 1.76
CA LEU A 61 -3.78 2.24 2.55
C LEU A 61 -2.45 2.42 3.31
N GLY A 62 -1.81 1.31 3.71
CA GLY A 62 -0.52 1.34 4.39
C GLY A 62 0.67 1.60 3.46
N ALA A 63 0.58 1.21 2.19
CA ALA A 63 1.71 1.29 1.25
C ALA A 63 2.27 2.72 1.04
N PRO A 64 1.47 3.79 0.85
CA PRO A 64 2.01 5.15 0.72
C PRO A 64 2.78 5.63 1.95
N TRP A 65 2.33 5.26 3.15
CA TRP A 65 3.02 5.60 4.39
C TRP A 65 4.35 4.83 4.51
N LEU A 66 4.36 3.54 4.16
CA LEU A 66 5.56 2.71 4.18
C LEU A 66 6.65 3.22 3.21
N VAL A 67 6.26 3.62 2.00
CA VAL A 67 7.17 4.22 1.00
C VAL A 67 7.88 5.44 1.59
N ARG A 68 7.11 6.28 2.29
CA ARG A 68 7.60 7.53 2.86
C ARG A 68 8.55 7.32 4.04
N GLU A 69 8.28 6.32 4.88
CA GLU A 69 9.18 5.92 5.98
C GLU A 69 10.43 5.19 5.47
N LYS A 70 10.55 4.98 4.15
CA LYS A 70 11.60 4.15 3.52
C LYS A 70 11.63 2.73 4.09
N GLY A 71 10.49 2.23 4.57
CA GLY A 71 10.33 0.87 5.09
C GLY A 71 10.35 -0.22 4.01
N HIS A 72 10.76 0.12 2.78
CA HIS A 72 11.01 -0.87 1.75
C HIS A 72 12.26 -1.67 2.12
N VAL A 73 12.16 -2.99 2.08
CA VAL A 73 13.32 -3.88 2.25
C VAL A 73 14.31 -3.57 1.12
N HIS A 74 15.31 -2.77 1.43
CA HIS A 74 16.39 -2.44 0.52
C HIS A 74 17.44 -3.53 0.62
N ILE A 75 17.82 -4.10 -0.52
CA ILE A 75 19.01 -4.96 -0.59
C ILE A 75 20.22 -4.01 -0.60
N GLU A 76 20.55 -3.48 0.58
CA GLU A 76 21.67 -2.55 0.74
C GLU A 76 23.03 -3.21 0.48
N LEU A 77 23.07 -4.55 0.51
CA LEU A 77 24.25 -5.38 0.24
C LEU A 77 24.87 -5.13 -1.14
N VAL A 78 24.05 -4.81 -2.15
CA VAL A 78 24.54 -4.50 -3.50
C VAL A 78 24.99 -3.04 -3.58
N THR A 79 24.34 -2.14 -2.83
CA THR A 79 24.66 -0.70 -2.85
C THR A 79 25.85 -0.30 -2.00
N SER A 80 26.28 -1.13 -1.04
CA SER A 80 27.45 -0.88 -0.18
C SER A 80 28.79 -1.09 -0.90
N ILE A 81 28.80 -1.80 -2.03
CA ILE A 81 29.98 -2.07 -2.85
C ILE A 81 30.22 -0.93 -3.87
N LEU A 82 29.22 -0.07 -4.10
CA LEU A 82 29.29 0.98 -5.11
C LEU A 82 29.85 2.30 -4.55
N PRO A 83 30.72 3.02 -5.30
CA PRO A 83 31.17 4.35 -4.93
C PRO A 83 30.00 5.35 -4.87
N GLU A 84 30.13 6.38 -4.02
CA GLU A 84 29.02 7.26 -3.65
C GLU A 84 28.26 7.85 -4.85
N THR A 85 28.96 8.28 -5.89
CA THR A 85 28.37 8.90 -7.08
C THR A 85 27.52 7.91 -7.89
N SER A 86 27.98 6.68 -8.09
CA SER A 86 27.21 5.67 -8.83
C SER A 86 26.02 5.17 -8.00
N ARG A 87 26.16 5.08 -6.68
CA ARG A 87 25.04 4.79 -5.76
C ARG A 87 23.91 5.81 -5.90
N ARG A 88 24.24 7.11 -6.02
CA ARG A 88 23.21 8.16 -6.21
C ARG A 88 22.45 8.01 -7.53
N VAL A 89 23.16 7.71 -8.62
CA VAL A 89 22.56 7.54 -9.95
C VAL A 89 21.67 6.30 -9.99
N VAL A 90 22.16 5.16 -9.48
CA VAL A 90 21.40 3.91 -9.41
C VAL A 90 20.15 4.08 -8.54
N SER A 91 20.27 4.70 -7.36
CA SER A 91 19.13 4.97 -6.48
C SER A 91 18.04 5.79 -7.18
N ARG A 92 18.43 6.84 -7.92
CA ARG A 92 17.49 7.66 -8.69
C ARG A 92 16.86 6.91 -9.86
N LEU A 93 17.63 6.07 -10.56
CA LEU A 93 17.09 5.25 -11.66
C LEU A 93 16.07 4.23 -11.14
N VAL A 94 16.36 3.57 -10.01
CA VAL A 94 15.43 2.64 -9.37
C VAL A 94 14.17 3.37 -8.92
N ALA A 95 14.32 4.51 -8.24
CA ALA A 95 13.17 5.33 -7.83
C ALA A 95 12.33 5.76 -9.04
N PHE A 96 12.96 6.16 -10.14
CA PHE A 96 12.26 6.51 -11.37
C PHE A 96 11.53 5.32 -11.99
N ALA A 97 12.14 4.13 -12.02
CA ALA A 97 11.46 2.91 -12.46
C ALA A 97 10.25 2.59 -11.57
N CYS A 98 10.37 2.76 -10.24
CA CYS A 98 9.24 2.61 -9.32
C CYS A 98 8.12 3.61 -9.60
N VAL A 99 8.43 4.88 -9.91
CA VAL A 99 7.42 5.88 -10.34
C VAL A 99 6.69 5.39 -11.57
N VAL A 100 7.41 4.95 -12.61
CA VAL A 100 6.81 4.50 -13.88
C VAL A 100 5.88 3.31 -13.63
N VAL A 101 6.32 2.32 -12.86
CA VAL A 101 5.49 1.15 -12.52
C VAL A 101 4.25 1.57 -11.73
N CYS A 102 4.39 2.45 -10.73
CA CYS A 102 3.25 2.95 -9.95
C CYS A 102 2.25 3.70 -10.84
N ILE A 103 2.71 4.50 -11.80
CA ILE A 103 1.83 5.22 -12.75
C ILE A 103 1.08 4.23 -13.65
N ILE A 104 1.77 3.21 -14.19
CA ILE A 104 1.15 2.18 -15.02
C ILE A 104 0.07 1.43 -14.23
N LEU A 105 0.38 1.05 -12.99
CA LEU A 105 -0.57 0.37 -12.11
C LEU A 105 -1.74 1.26 -11.72
N ALA A 106 -1.51 2.55 -11.45
CA ALA A 106 -2.57 3.51 -11.18
C ALA A 106 -3.49 3.68 -12.39
N TRP A 107 -2.92 3.78 -13.61
CA TRP A 107 -3.70 3.87 -14.85
C TRP A 107 -4.54 2.62 -15.07
N LYS A 108 -3.96 1.43 -14.92
CA LYS A 108 -4.69 0.17 -15.08
C LYS A 108 -5.73 -0.04 -13.98
N GLY A 109 -5.45 0.39 -12.76
CA GLY A 109 -6.42 0.43 -11.66
C GLY A 109 -7.60 1.36 -11.96
N LEU A 110 -7.34 2.53 -12.56
CA LEU A 110 -8.38 3.47 -12.98
C LEU A 110 -9.23 2.90 -14.12
N GLU A 111 -8.60 2.27 -15.12
CA GLU A 111 -9.31 1.59 -16.21
C GLU A 111 -10.22 0.48 -15.66
N LEU A 112 -9.74 -0.29 -14.67
CA LEU A 112 -10.52 -1.32 -14.01
C LEU A 112 -11.69 -0.73 -13.18
N PHE A 113 -11.44 0.36 -12.47
CA PHE A 113 -12.45 1.07 -11.70
C PHE A 113 -13.60 1.58 -12.58
N LEU A 114 -13.28 2.23 -13.71
CA LEU A 114 -14.28 2.72 -14.66
C LEU A 114 -15.08 1.56 -15.28
N LYS A 115 -14.42 0.49 -15.70
CA LYS A 115 -15.10 -0.72 -16.21
C LYS A 115 -16.03 -1.35 -15.18
N ASN A 116 -15.65 -1.37 -13.90
CA ASN A 116 -16.49 -1.91 -12.82
C ASN A 116 -17.71 -1.02 -12.54
N ILE A 117 -17.58 0.30 -12.68
CA ILE A 117 -18.73 1.22 -12.58
C ILE A 117 -19.69 0.98 -13.75
N GLU A 118 -19.16 0.89 -14.97
CA GLU A 118 -19.99 0.68 -16.18
C GLU A 118 -20.72 -0.68 -16.16
N ARG A 119 -20.07 -1.74 -15.68
CA ARG A 119 -20.70 -3.07 -15.55
C ARG A 119 -21.69 -3.16 -14.40
N GLY A 120 -21.59 -2.30 -13.38
CA GLY A 120 -22.39 -2.44 -12.17
C GLY A 120 -22.19 -3.78 -11.46
N ASP A 121 -20.99 -4.39 -11.60
CA ASP A 121 -20.72 -5.73 -11.08
C ASP A 121 -20.70 -5.72 -9.54
N TYR A 122 -21.58 -6.52 -8.95
CA TYR A 122 -21.56 -6.83 -7.52
C TYR A 122 -20.77 -8.11 -7.29
N ASP A 123 -19.91 -8.10 -6.27
CA ASP A 123 -19.31 -9.34 -5.78
C ASP A 123 -20.36 -10.08 -4.95
N THR A 124 -20.72 -11.31 -5.33
CA THR A 124 -21.82 -12.09 -4.74
C THR A 124 -21.33 -13.21 -3.82
N ARG A 125 -20.14 -13.07 -3.23
CA ARG A 125 -19.51 -14.14 -2.42
C ARG A 125 -20.15 -14.34 -1.04
N ALA A 126 -20.52 -13.27 -0.34
CA ALA A 126 -21.23 -13.35 0.95
C ALA A 126 -22.16 -12.15 1.25
N TYR A 127 -21.90 -10.99 0.64
CA TYR A 127 -22.73 -9.79 0.68
C TYR A 127 -22.68 -9.13 -0.70
N TYR A 128 -23.73 -8.44 -1.13
CA TYR A 128 -23.69 -7.64 -2.36
C TYR A 128 -22.72 -6.46 -2.17
N TYR A 129 -21.44 -6.69 -2.42
CA TYR A 129 -20.43 -5.65 -2.28
C TYR A 129 -20.09 -5.08 -3.66
N PRO A 130 -20.26 -3.77 -3.86
CA PRO A 130 -19.92 -3.16 -5.14
C PRO A 130 -18.40 -3.28 -5.40
N ARG A 131 -18.01 -3.91 -6.51
CA ARG A 131 -16.60 -4.09 -6.86
C ARG A 131 -15.84 -2.78 -7.07
N TRP A 132 -16.57 -1.70 -7.38
CA TRP A 132 -15.98 -0.36 -7.51
C TRP A 132 -15.37 0.13 -6.19
N LEU A 133 -15.90 -0.25 -5.03
CA LEU A 133 -15.32 0.16 -3.74
C LEU A 133 -13.93 -0.45 -3.53
N LEU A 134 -13.74 -1.72 -3.90
CA LEU A 134 -12.43 -2.37 -3.81
C LEU A 134 -11.47 -1.81 -4.85
N THR A 135 -11.96 -1.57 -6.06
CA THR A 135 -11.10 -1.18 -7.18
C THR A 135 -10.70 0.29 -7.18
N VAL A 136 -11.40 1.17 -6.45
CA VAL A 136 -10.98 2.56 -6.24
C VAL A 136 -9.72 2.67 -5.37
N ALA A 137 -9.47 1.68 -4.51
CA ALA A 137 -8.28 1.68 -3.66
C ALA A 137 -6.99 1.60 -4.50
N PHE A 138 -7.00 0.88 -5.63
CA PHE A 138 -5.84 0.76 -6.51
C PHE A 138 -5.35 2.10 -7.09
N PRO A 139 -6.15 2.87 -7.86
CA PRO A 139 -5.69 4.13 -8.42
C PRO A 139 -5.35 5.16 -7.34
N VAL A 140 -6.04 5.17 -6.20
CA VAL A 140 -5.74 6.08 -5.09
C VAL A 140 -4.39 5.75 -4.47
N SER A 141 -4.17 4.50 -4.09
CA SER A 141 -2.94 4.09 -3.41
C SER A 141 -1.72 4.16 -4.33
N PHE A 142 -1.80 3.61 -5.54
CA PHE A 142 -0.69 3.68 -6.49
C PHE A 142 -0.43 5.12 -6.96
N GLY A 143 -1.45 5.96 -7.07
CA GLY A 143 -1.29 7.39 -7.35
C GLY A 143 -0.50 8.11 -6.25
N LEU A 144 -0.85 7.88 -4.99
CA LEU A 144 -0.12 8.45 -3.84
C LEU A 144 1.31 7.91 -3.75
N MET A 145 1.51 6.61 -3.99
CA MET A 145 2.86 6.02 -4.04
C MET A 145 3.71 6.65 -5.16
N ALA A 146 3.13 6.88 -6.36
CA ALA A 146 3.85 7.52 -7.45
C ALA A 146 4.33 8.93 -7.07
N ILE A 147 3.53 9.69 -6.30
CA ILE A 147 3.91 11.01 -5.79
C ILE A 147 5.07 10.90 -4.79
N GLU A 148 5.02 9.95 -3.86
CA GLU A 148 6.11 9.72 -2.90
C GLU A 148 7.42 9.29 -3.60
N PHE A 149 7.34 8.36 -4.54
CA PHE A 149 8.51 7.95 -5.33
C PHE A 149 9.06 9.10 -6.18
N PHE A 150 8.19 9.92 -6.77
CA PHE A 150 8.62 11.07 -7.55
C PHE A 150 9.36 12.09 -6.66
N ARG A 151 8.91 12.26 -5.42
CA ARG A 151 9.60 13.09 -4.44
C ARG A 151 11.01 12.57 -4.13
N PHE A 152 11.23 11.25 -4.08
CA PHE A 152 12.57 10.66 -3.95
C PHE A 152 13.44 10.85 -5.20
N VAL A 153 12.85 10.95 -6.39
CA VAL A 153 13.58 11.23 -7.63
C VAL A 153 14.07 12.69 -7.67
N THR A 154 13.22 13.65 -7.30
CA THR A 154 13.53 15.09 -7.36
C THR A 154 14.19 15.64 -6.08
N GLY A 155 14.05 14.94 -4.96
CA GLY A 155 14.53 15.37 -3.65
C GLY A 155 16.04 15.15 -3.46
N SER A 156 16.59 15.85 -2.46
CA SER A 156 17.95 15.64 -1.96
C SER A 156 18.10 14.35 -1.13
N ASP A 157 16.99 13.77 -0.68
CA ASP A 157 16.96 12.55 0.11
C ASP A 157 17.09 11.32 -0.78
N LEU A 158 18.17 10.56 -0.61
CA LEU A 158 18.36 9.29 -1.29
C LEU A 158 17.52 8.20 -0.65
N MET A 159 17.03 7.28 -1.50
CA MET A 159 16.36 6.07 -1.05
C MET A 159 17.34 5.10 -0.37
N HIS A 160 18.59 5.08 -0.82
CA HIS A 160 19.65 4.25 -0.24
C HIS A 160 20.65 5.11 0.54
N THR A 161 20.68 4.91 1.86
CA THR A 161 21.66 5.54 2.75
C THR A 161 23.04 4.92 2.54
N GLY A 162 23.07 3.63 2.17
CA GLY A 162 24.31 2.88 1.90
C GLY A 162 25.09 2.55 3.17
N GLU A 163 24.47 2.70 4.33
CA GLU A 163 24.94 2.13 5.59
C GLU A 163 24.38 0.72 5.65
N ALA A 164 25.23 -0.30 5.60
CA ALA A 164 24.76 -1.68 5.70
C ALA A 164 24.10 -1.90 7.08
N GLY A 165 22.76 -1.95 7.11
CA GLY A 165 21.97 -2.64 8.14
C GLY A 165 22.49 -2.57 9.58
N ILE A 166 22.78 -1.37 10.10
CA ILE A 166 23.06 -1.15 11.54
C ILE A 166 21.99 -0.27 12.18
N HIS A 167 20.75 -0.42 11.78
CA HIS A 167 19.62 0.03 12.60
C HIS A 167 18.51 -1.01 12.46
N GLU A 168 18.63 -2.06 13.30
CA GLU A 168 17.53 -2.93 13.71
C GLU A 168 16.37 -2.11 14.32
#